data_AF-A0A7S2Q8T2-F1
#
_entry.id   AF-A0A7S2Q8T2-F1
#
_cell.length_a   1.000
_cell.length_b   1.000
_cell.length_c   1.000
_cell.angle_alpha   90.00
_cell.angle_beta   90.00
_cell.angle_gamma   90.00
#
_symmetry.space_group_name_H-M   'P 1'
#
loop_
_entity.id
_entity.type
_entity.pdbx_description
1 polymer ?
#
loop_
_entity_poly.entity_id
_entity_poly.type
_entity_poly.pdbx_seq_one_letter_code
_entity_poly.pdbx_strand_id
1 'polypeptide(L)'
;RRGRRAAMGNHVALGHMVNCCQDVSEKLGCNHESLKFDSTAKAVMNLHSIESWNAKSLVKENLRRQGELAAKSPLRNIKVQVGLQYIQDWLAGEKNLFSKGLDFIMMNHGWSISRDDFVDCCWLMLHDPKVKDYRDQPIRVKPEDKSDLYEIFDSMDFDRSGVLSTGEWAGGCSVFFKGNTEECVKAVFDILDTEPRDGKLSQKELQEYLKPFLKAMMPETAQALQPMLLKVATEKIFEEMDNTDKDNTIDVKEMLKWTASGHNIIDSLADLIDAKVYALWMENAKDNARRNRNAFGAAQYGNDMNGMNGMNGMPGPNGPYPNNMGPGMAMGAMGSAASMGSPMHNNMGNSPGGYGQ
;
A
#
# COMPACT_ATOMS: atom_id res chain seq x y z
N ARG A 1 37.33 -0.63 30.81
CA ARG A 1 35.99 -0.74 30.16
C ARG A 1 35.99 0.12 28.90
N ARG A 2 36.04 -0.47 27.70
CA ARG A 2 35.87 0.25 26.41
C ARG A 2 34.54 -0.21 25.80
N GLY A 3 33.58 0.69 25.64
CA GLY A 3 32.31 0.37 24.98
C GLY A 3 32.45 0.38 23.46
N ARG A 4 32.01 -0.67 22.78
CA ARG A 4 31.86 -0.67 21.33
C ARG A 4 30.57 0.05 20.98
N ARG A 5 30.64 1.13 20.18
CA ARG A 5 29.49 1.64 19.44
C ARG A 5 29.35 0.77 18.18
N ALA A 6 28.21 0.10 18.02
CA ALA A 6 27.85 -0.53 16.76
C ALA A 6 27.24 0.55 15.85
N ALA A 7 27.83 0.77 14.68
CA ALA A 7 27.23 1.60 13.64
C ALA A 7 26.29 0.72 12.82
N MET A 8 24.99 1.00 12.85
CA MET A 8 24.02 0.40 11.93
C MET A 8 23.65 1.44 10.87
N GLY A 9 24.38 1.41 9.76
CA GLY A 9 24.15 2.25 8.59
C GLY A 9 24.65 1.54 7.35
N ASN A 10 23.77 0.74 6.73
CA ASN A 10 24.04 0.08 5.43
C ASN A 10 22.78 -0.42 4.68
N HIS A 11 21.57 -0.35 5.27
CA HIS A 11 20.38 -0.94 4.65
C HIS A 11 19.83 -0.14 3.45
N VAL A 12 19.96 1.19 3.46
CA VAL A 12 19.46 2.06 2.36
C VAL A 12 20.30 1.92 1.09
N ALA A 13 21.62 1.75 1.21
CA ALA A 13 22.54 1.71 0.07
C ALA A 13 22.31 0.51 -0.87
N LEU A 14 21.87 -0.64 -0.33
CA LEU A 14 21.60 -1.85 -1.12
C LEU A 14 20.35 -1.70 -2.00
N GLY A 15 19.27 -1.10 -1.49
CA GLY A 15 18.08 -0.79 -2.30
C GLY A 15 18.38 0.18 -3.45
N HIS A 16 19.14 1.25 -3.18
CA HIS A 16 19.54 2.20 -4.21
C HIS A 16 20.54 1.63 -5.24
N MET A 17 21.51 0.80 -4.84
CA MET A 17 22.41 0.16 -5.81
C MET A 17 21.68 -0.80 -6.75
N VAL A 18 20.70 -1.56 -6.25
CA VAL A 18 19.90 -2.47 -7.07
C VAL A 18 19.06 -1.70 -8.09
N ASN A 19 18.42 -0.60 -7.68
CA ASN A 19 17.67 0.27 -8.59
C ASN A 19 18.58 0.90 -9.67
N CYS A 20 19.79 1.33 -9.30
CA CYS A 20 20.78 1.89 -10.22
C CYS A 20 21.29 0.87 -11.26
N CYS A 21 21.31 -0.43 -10.93
CA CYS A 21 21.58 -1.49 -11.91
C CYS A 21 20.41 -1.74 -12.88
N GLN A 22 19.21 -1.25 -12.57
CA GLN A 22 18.01 -1.46 -13.37
C GLN A 22 17.93 -0.45 -14.53
N ASP A 23 18.22 0.85 -14.28
CA ASP A 23 18.35 1.91 -15.30
C ASP A 23 19.38 1.57 -16.41
N VAL A 24 20.47 0.87 -16.04
CA VAL A 24 21.49 0.44 -17.01
C VAL A 24 20.96 -0.65 -17.95
N SER A 25 19.93 -1.40 -17.54
CA SER A 25 19.35 -2.48 -18.33
C SER A 25 18.37 -2.00 -19.40
N GLU A 26 17.72 -0.85 -19.25
CA GLU A 26 16.84 -0.27 -20.28
C GLU A 26 17.66 0.11 -21.53
N LYS A 27 18.88 0.62 -21.33
CA LYS A 27 19.85 0.90 -22.40
C LYS A 27 20.37 -0.35 -23.13
N LEU A 28 19.99 -1.56 -22.70
CA LEU A 28 20.47 -2.84 -23.24
C LEU A 28 19.34 -3.76 -23.76
N GLY A 29 18.10 -3.27 -23.88
CA GLY A 29 17.02 -3.92 -24.65
C GLY A 29 16.59 -5.33 -24.18
N CYS A 30 16.81 -5.65 -22.91
CA CYS A 30 16.51 -6.99 -22.36
C CYS A 30 15.10 -7.04 -21.72
N ASN A 31 14.09 -7.28 -22.56
CA ASN A 31 12.65 -7.34 -22.24
C ASN A 31 12.24 -8.54 -21.35
N HIS A 32 12.78 -8.62 -20.14
CA HIS A 32 12.45 -9.64 -19.13
C HIS A 32 12.40 -9.03 -17.71
N GLU A 33 11.70 -7.91 -17.54
CA GLU A 33 11.61 -7.21 -16.24
C GLU A 33 10.90 -8.05 -15.16
N SER A 34 9.84 -8.78 -15.51
CA SER A 34 9.11 -9.63 -14.56
C SER A 34 9.99 -10.71 -13.91
N LEU A 35 10.84 -11.39 -14.68
CA LEU A 35 11.78 -12.39 -14.17
C LEU A 35 12.88 -11.76 -13.28
N LYS A 36 13.28 -10.52 -13.55
CA LYS A 36 14.25 -9.76 -12.75
C LYS A 36 13.64 -9.33 -11.41
N PHE A 37 12.40 -8.83 -11.42
CA PHE A 37 11.65 -8.50 -10.21
C PHE A 37 11.48 -9.75 -9.32
N ASP A 38 10.89 -10.84 -9.83
CA ASP A 38 10.56 -12.01 -9.01
C ASP A 38 11.82 -12.64 -8.37
N SER A 39 12.94 -12.68 -9.12
CA SER A 39 14.23 -13.20 -8.62
C SER A 39 14.83 -12.32 -7.53
N THR A 40 14.79 -10.99 -7.72
CA THR A 40 15.36 -10.02 -6.77
C THR A 40 14.52 -9.92 -5.51
N ALA A 41 13.19 -9.90 -5.65
CA ALA A 41 12.26 -9.92 -4.53
C ALA A 41 12.42 -11.19 -3.68
N LYS A 42 12.56 -12.38 -4.29
CA LYS A 42 12.88 -13.63 -3.56
C LYS A 42 14.19 -13.56 -2.79
N ALA A 43 15.23 -12.93 -3.35
CA ALA A 43 16.50 -12.76 -2.66
C ALA A 43 16.35 -11.85 -1.42
N VAL A 44 15.63 -10.72 -1.56
CA VAL A 44 15.34 -9.80 -0.45
C VAL A 44 14.46 -10.47 0.62
N MET A 45 13.41 -11.22 0.22
CA MET A 45 12.55 -11.94 1.16
C MET A 45 13.32 -12.98 1.98
N ASN A 46 14.25 -13.71 1.37
CA ASN A 46 15.13 -14.64 2.10
C ASN A 46 16.12 -13.92 3.02
N LEU A 47 16.72 -12.82 2.58
CA LEU A 47 17.70 -12.06 3.36
C LEU A 47 17.09 -11.44 4.62
N HIS A 48 15.85 -10.98 4.53
CA HIS A 48 15.14 -10.28 5.61
C HIS A 48 14.12 -11.16 6.35
N SER A 49 14.03 -12.46 6.03
CA SER A 49 13.02 -13.40 6.57
C SER A 49 11.59 -12.87 6.47
N ILE A 50 11.23 -12.30 5.31
CA ILE A 50 9.93 -11.68 5.07
C ILE A 50 8.86 -12.76 4.87
N GLU A 51 7.92 -12.82 5.80
CA GLU A 51 6.69 -13.60 5.69
C GLU A 51 5.62 -12.85 4.86
N SER A 52 4.59 -13.55 4.39
CA SER A 52 3.42 -12.90 3.80
C SER A 52 2.54 -12.25 4.87
N TRP A 53 2.00 -11.07 4.59
CA TRP A 53 1.02 -10.37 5.43
C TRP A 53 -0.27 -10.09 4.62
N ASN A 54 -1.29 -9.53 5.27
CA ASN A 54 -2.48 -9.00 4.58
C ASN A 54 -2.40 -7.46 4.55
N ALA A 55 -2.10 -6.90 3.40
CA ALA A 55 -1.92 -5.47 3.16
C ALA A 55 -3.13 -4.64 3.63
N LYS A 56 -4.34 -5.09 3.28
CA LYS A 56 -5.61 -4.42 3.62
C LYS A 56 -5.82 -4.26 5.13
N SER A 57 -5.35 -5.22 5.93
CA SER A 57 -5.50 -5.17 7.40
C SER A 57 -4.74 -4.01 8.05
N LEU A 58 -3.62 -3.58 7.46
CA LEU A 58 -2.77 -2.52 8.01
C LEU A 58 -3.40 -1.13 7.85
N VAL A 59 -4.16 -0.91 6.77
CA VAL A 59 -4.85 0.36 6.48
C VAL A 59 -6.30 0.41 6.96
N LYS A 60 -6.92 -0.73 7.27
CA LYS A 60 -8.35 -0.85 7.63
C LYS A 60 -8.79 0.08 8.76
N GLU A 61 -7.97 0.25 9.80
CA GLU A 61 -8.29 1.12 10.94
C GLU A 61 -8.23 2.61 10.57
N ASN A 62 -7.29 3.02 9.70
CA ASN A 62 -7.24 4.40 9.19
C ASN A 62 -8.49 4.72 8.36
N LEU A 63 -8.89 3.81 7.45
CA LEU A 63 -10.12 3.97 6.65
C LEU A 63 -11.39 4.07 7.53
N ARG A 64 -11.48 3.24 8.58
CA ARG A 64 -12.59 3.29 9.55
C ARG A 64 -12.64 4.66 10.24
N ARG A 65 -11.49 5.16 10.71
CA ARG A 65 -11.38 6.49 11.33
C ARG A 65 -11.76 7.60 10.37
N GLN A 66 -11.29 7.58 9.13
CA GLN A 66 -11.66 8.57 8.11
C GLN A 66 -13.19 8.64 7.92
N GLY A 67 -13.87 7.49 7.84
CA GLY A 67 -15.34 7.46 7.74
C GLY A 67 -16.06 8.07 8.94
N GLU A 68 -15.60 7.78 10.17
CA GLU A 68 -16.16 8.35 11.40
C GLU A 68 -15.88 9.86 11.52
N LEU A 69 -14.67 10.29 11.17
CA LEU A 69 -14.24 11.69 11.16
C LEU A 69 -15.00 12.51 10.10
N ALA A 70 -15.14 12.00 8.87
CA ALA A 70 -15.90 12.65 7.81
C ALA A 70 -17.39 12.81 8.17
N ALA A 71 -17.95 11.86 8.92
CA ALA A 71 -19.31 11.95 9.42
C ALA A 71 -19.51 13.10 10.44
N LYS A 72 -18.51 13.46 11.26
CA LYS A 72 -18.62 14.55 12.26
C LYS A 72 -18.08 15.91 11.79
N SER A 73 -17.03 15.92 10.95
CA SER A 73 -16.22 17.08 10.57
C SER A 73 -17.04 18.26 10.01
N PRO A 74 -16.65 19.52 10.28
CA PRO A 74 -17.23 20.68 9.61
C PRO A 74 -16.88 20.75 8.12
N LEU A 75 -15.77 20.11 7.68
CA LEU A 75 -15.32 20.09 6.29
C LEU A 75 -16.36 19.45 5.35
N ARG A 76 -17.21 18.53 5.86
CA ARG A 76 -18.28 17.86 5.11
C ARG A 76 -19.34 18.81 4.54
N ASN A 77 -19.28 20.09 4.92
CA ASN A 77 -20.16 21.14 4.44
C ASN A 77 -19.53 21.98 3.29
N ILE A 78 -18.23 21.88 3.04
CA ILE A 78 -17.50 22.62 1.99
C ILE A 78 -17.47 21.79 0.71
N LYS A 79 -17.71 22.40 -0.47
CA LYS A 79 -17.61 21.69 -1.76
C LYS A 79 -16.17 21.22 -2.02
N VAL A 80 -15.98 20.00 -2.51
CA VAL A 80 -14.66 19.36 -2.64
C VAL A 80 -13.66 20.17 -3.47
N GLN A 81 -14.08 20.76 -4.60
CA GLN A 81 -13.23 21.64 -5.41
C GLN A 81 -12.80 22.88 -4.64
N VAL A 82 -13.70 23.49 -3.87
CA VAL A 82 -13.42 24.72 -3.10
C VAL A 82 -12.42 24.43 -1.99
N GLY A 83 -12.61 23.32 -1.26
CA GLY A 83 -11.73 22.94 -0.16
C GLY A 83 -10.33 22.54 -0.61
N LEU A 84 -10.25 21.74 -1.68
CA LEU A 84 -8.96 21.30 -2.25
C LEU A 84 -8.20 22.44 -2.93
N GLN A 85 -8.87 23.33 -3.66
CA GLN A 85 -8.24 24.52 -4.24
C GLN A 85 -7.73 25.47 -3.14
N TYR A 86 -8.46 25.65 -2.04
CA TYR A 86 -8.02 26.50 -0.92
C TYR A 86 -6.69 26.01 -0.32
N ILE A 87 -6.53 24.69 -0.14
CA ILE A 87 -5.28 24.09 0.34
C ILE A 87 -4.15 24.28 -0.68
N GLN A 88 -4.41 24.07 -1.97
CA GLN A 88 -3.43 24.29 -3.05
C GLN A 88 -2.97 25.77 -3.10
N ASP A 89 -3.90 26.72 -3.03
CA ASP A 89 -3.63 28.17 -3.04
C ASP A 89 -2.86 28.61 -1.78
N TRP A 90 -3.18 28.04 -0.62
CA TRP A 90 -2.48 28.31 0.64
C TRP A 90 -1.01 27.87 0.56
N LEU A 91 -0.75 26.64 0.09
CA LEU A 91 0.61 26.13 -0.11
C LEU A 91 1.39 26.92 -1.17
N ALA A 92 0.72 27.41 -2.22
CA ALA A 92 1.33 28.28 -3.22
C ALA A 92 1.65 29.68 -2.65
N GLY A 93 0.80 30.19 -1.75
CA GLY A 93 1.01 31.44 -1.02
C GLY A 93 2.24 31.40 -0.12
N GLU A 94 2.44 30.33 0.65
CA GLU A 94 3.63 30.16 1.50
C GLU A 94 4.93 30.13 0.70
N LYS A 95 4.98 29.38 -0.41
CA LYS A 95 6.15 29.33 -1.29
C LYS A 95 6.53 30.73 -1.79
N ASN A 96 5.55 31.59 -2.10
CA ASN A 96 5.80 32.98 -2.50
C ASN A 96 6.29 33.90 -1.36
N LEU A 97 6.17 33.49 -0.10
CA LEU A 97 6.70 34.22 1.06
C LEU A 97 8.15 33.83 1.37
N PHE A 98 8.50 32.54 1.21
CA PHE A 98 9.83 31.99 1.47
C PHE A 98 10.79 31.99 0.27
N SER A 99 10.29 32.24 -0.95
CA SER A 99 11.06 32.29 -2.21
C SER A 99 12.10 33.42 -2.34
N LYS A 100 12.32 34.21 -1.27
CA LYS A 100 13.39 35.21 -1.22
C LYS A 100 14.73 34.67 -0.72
N GLY A 101 14.87 33.37 -0.43
CA GLY A 101 16.18 32.81 -0.06
C GLY A 101 16.34 31.31 0.12
N LEU A 102 15.29 30.47 0.01
CA LEU A 102 15.38 29.04 0.37
C LEU A 102 14.93 28.03 -0.71
N ASP A 103 14.48 28.50 -1.88
CA ASP A 103 13.96 27.64 -2.97
C ASP A 103 14.92 26.51 -3.39
N PHE A 104 16.23 26.75 -3.32
CA PHE A 104 17.25 25.78 -3.74
C PHE A 104 17.27 24.47 -2.91
N ILE A 105 16.73 24.48 -1.68
CA ILE A 105 16.73 23.29 -0.80
C ILE A 105 15.41 22.52 -0.87
N MET A 106 14.29 23.18 -1.23
CA MET A 106 12.95 22.55 -1.21
C MET A 106 12.47 22.01 -2.57
N MET A 107 13.18 22.27 -3.68
CA MET A 107 12.79 21.86 -5.04
C MET A 107 12.63 20.34 -5.30
N ASN A 108 12.92 19.47 -4.32
CA ASN A 108 12.81 18.00 -4.46
C ASN A 108 11.69 17.36 -3.62
N HIS A 109 10.95 18.15 -2.84
CA HIS A 109 9.77 17.69 -2.10
C HIS A 109 8.54 18.40 -2.65
N GLY A 110 7.46 17.65 -2.88
CA GLY A 110 6.27 18.13 -3.58
C GLY A 110 5.44 19.13 -2.78
N TRP A 111 4.12 19.11 -2.96
CA TRP A 111 3.19 19.92 -2.19
C TRP A 111 2.93 19.28 -0.82
N SER A 112 3.97 19.06 -0.01
CA SER A 112 3.83 18.47 1.33
C SER A 112 3.40 19.50 2.37
N ILE A 113 2.52 19.12 3.30
CA ILE A 113 1.99 20.00 4.36
C ILE A 113 2.18 19.36 5.75
N SER A 114 2.60 20.14 6.75
CA SER A 114 2.78 19.61 8.12
C SER A 114 1.46 19.57 8.90
N ARG A 115 1.50 18.95 10.09
CA ARG A 115 0.34 18.80 10.97
C ARG A 115 -0.28 20.12 11.42
N ASP A 116 0.55 21.06 11.86
CA ASP A 116 0.08 22.36 12.33
C ASP A 116 -0.35 23.24 11.15
N ASP A 117 0.41 23.21 10.05
CA ASP A 117 0.11 23.92 8.80
C ASP A 117 -1.25 23.51 8.21
N PHE A 118 -1.52 22.20 8.14
CA PHE A 118 -2.79 21.66 7.68
C PHE A 118 -3.97 22.11 8.55
N VAL A 119 -3.78 22.07 9.87
CA VAL A 119 -4.82 22.46 10.82
C VAL A 119 -5.08 23.97 10.76
N ASP A 120 -4.06 24.80 10.66
CA ASP A 120 -4.23 26.25 10.55
C ASP A 120 -4.79 26.65 9.16
N CYS A 121 -4.36 26.01 8.07
CA CYS A 121 -4.97 26.16 6.75
C CYS A 121 -6.48 25.85 6.77
N CYS A 122 -6.86 24.68 7.31
CA CYS A 122 -8.28 24.29 7.42
C CYS A 122 -9.06 25.18 8.39
N TRP A 123 -8.45 25.61 9.49
CA TRP A 123 -9.08 26.50 10.45
C TRP A 123 -9.33 27.90 9.86
N LEU A 124 -8.39 28.43 9.07
CA LEU A 124 -8.56 29.67 8.32
C LEU A 124 -9.67 29.53 7.27
N MET A 125 -9.67 28.45 6.49
CA MET A 125 -10.72 28.15 5.50
C MET A 125 -12.12 28.13 6.11
N LEU A 126 -12.27 27.51 7.29
CA LEU A 126 -13.53 27.45 8.03
C LEU A 126 -14.04 28.82 8.52
N HIS A 127 -13.14 29.80 8.69
CA HIS A 127 -13.46 31.16 9.14
C HIS A 127 -13.45 32.21 8.02
N ASP A 128 -12.99 31.86 6.81
CA ASP A 128 -12.94 32.79 5.68
C ASP A 128 -14.35 33.18 5.22
N PRO A 129 -14.75 34.47 5.29
CA PRO A 129 -16.07 34.90 4.88
C PRO A 129 -16.42 34.61 3.41
N LYS A 130 -15.43 34.34 2.55
CA LYS A 130 -15.62 33.95 1.15
C LYS A 130 -16.01 32.48 0.99
N VAL A 131 -15.54 31.61 1.88
CA VAL A 131 -15.84 30.17 1.82
C VAL A 131 -17.23 29.94 2.42
N LYS A 132 -18.11 29.30 1.65
CA LYS A 132 -19.48 28.99 2.02
C LYS A 132 -19.69 27.50 2.12
N ASP A 133 -20.73 27.10 2.85
CA ASP A 133 -21.23 25.74 2.80
C ASP A 133 -21.88 25.42 1.43
N TYR A 134 -22.22 24.16 1.21
CA TYR A 134 -22.89 23.68 -0.01
C TYR A 134 -24.29 24.28 -0.27
N ARG A 135 -24.80 25.15 0.61
CA ARG A 135 -26.08 25.89 0.53
C ARG A 135 -25.85 27.42 0.51
N ASP A 136 -24.62 27.82 0.20
CA ASP A 136 -24.14 29.20 0.12
C ASP A 136 -24.28 30.00 1.45
N GLN A 137 -24.32 29.29 2.58
CA GLN A 137 -24.39 29.88 3.94
C GLN A 137 -22.99 30.01 4.57
N PRO A 138 -22.81 30.91 5.56
CA PRO A 138 -21.62 30.91 6.41
C PRO A 138 -21.45 29.56 7.13
N ILE A 139 -20.21 29.06 7.17
CA ILE A 139 -19.90 27.81 7.85
C ILE A 139 -20.09 27.98 9.35
N ARG A 140 -20.72 27.01 10.00
CA ARG A 140 -20.91 26.98 11.45
C ARG A 140 -19.76 26.18 12.07
N VAL A 141 -18.84 26.89 12.71
CA VAL A 141 -17.66 26.31 13.37
C VAL A 141 -17.88 26.29 14.89
N LYS A 142 -17.37 25.26 15.56
CA LYS A 142 -17.32 25.12 17.02
C LYS A 142 -15.87 25.14 17.53
N PRO A 143 -15.62 25.42 18.81
CA PRO A 143 -14.28 25.30 19.39
C PRO A 143 -13.70 23.89 19.27
N GLU A 144 -14.53 22.86 19.41
CA GLU A 144 -14.12 21.45 19.33
C GLU A 144 -13.63 21.06 17.93
N ASP A 145 -14.10 21.75 16.87
CA ASP A 145 -13.78 21.42 15.48
C ASP A 145 -12.26 21.53 15.20
N LYS A 146 -11.51 22.39 15.92
CA LYS A 146 -10.05 22.44 15.76
C LYS A 146 -9.35 21.16 16.23
N SER A 147 -9.91 20.47 17.22
CA SER A 147 -9.40 19.15 17.65
C SER A 147 -9.68 18.08 16.60
N ASP A 148 -10.86 18.11 15.97
CA ASP A 148 -11.21 17.20 14.89
C ASP A 148 -10.27 17.36 13.67
N LEU A 149 -9.78 18.56 13.37
CA LEU A 149 -8.79 18.77 12.30
C LEU A 149 -7.47 18.04 12.54
N TYR A 150 -7.00 17.96 13.80
CA TYR A 150 -5.82 17.16 14.15
C TYR A 150 -6.07 15.66 13.99
N GLU A 151 -7.24 15.16 14.39
CA GLU A 151 -7.62 13.76 14.18
C GLU A 151 -7.77 13.42 12.69
N ILE A 152 -8.24 14.37 11.88
CA ILE A 152 -8.33 14.26 10.42
C ILE A 152 -6.93 14.13 9.81
N PHE A 153 -5.97 14.98 10.19
CA PHE A 153 -4.57 14.85 9.76
C PHE A 153 -4.01 13.46 10.10
N ASP A 154 -4.12 13.03 11.35
CA ASP A 154 -3.60 11.75 11.84
C ASP A 154 -4.26 10.53 11.14
N SER A 155 -5.43 10.72 10.52
CA SER A 155 -6.12 9.70 9.71
C SER A 155 -5.70 9.67 8.24
N MET A 156 -5.05 10.73 7.74
CA MET A 156 -4.57 10.86 6.36
C MET A 156 -3.06 10.66 6.22
N ASP A 157 -2.28 10.84 7.29
CA ASP A 157 -0.86 10.46 7.37
C ASP A 157 -0.76 8.92 7.41
N PHE A 158 -0.93 8.30 6.24
CA PHE A 158 -0.94 6.85 6.07
C PHE A 158 0.43 6.28 6.35
N ASP A 159 1.48 6.96 5.88
CA ASP A 159 2.85 6.50 5.95
C ASP A 159 3.59 6.87 7.26
N ARG A 160 2.91 7.63 8.13
CA ARG A 160 3.34 8.13 9.46
C ARG A 160 4.61 8.96 9.41
N SER A 161 4.75 9.79 8.38
CA SER A 161 5.89 10.71 8.23
C SER A 161 5.75 12.00 9.03
N GLY A 162 4.55 12.32 9.55
CA GLY A 162 4.27 13.57 10.24
C GLY A 162 4.02 14.76 9.30
N VAL A 163 3.97 14.50 7.99
CA VAL A 163 3.60 15.43 6.93
C VAL A 163 2.69 14.70 5.95
N LEU A 164 1.74 15.39 5.32
CA LEU A 164 0.95 14.79 4.24
C LEU A 164 1.67 15.05 2.91
N SER A 165 1.97 13.99 2.17
CA SER A 165 2.36 14.11 0.76
C SER A 165 1.20 14.62 -0.10
N THR A 166 1.50 15.06 -1.34
CA THR A 166 0.47 15.49 -2.31
C THR A 166 -0.67 14.47 -2.43
N GLY A 167 -0.32 13.18 -2.46
CA GLY A 167 -1.29 12.10 -2.56
C GLY A 167 -2.18 11.92 -1.34
N GLU A 168 -1.60 12.04 -0.14
CA GLU A 168 -2.32 11.87 1.12
C GLU A 168 -3.32 13.00 1.38
N TRP A 169 -2.94 14.26 1.15
CA TRP A 169 -3.90 15.36 1.34
C TRP A 169 -4.89 15.47 0.17
N ALA A 170 -4.50 15.24 -1.08
CA ALA A 170 -5.46 15.26 -2.20
C ALA A 170 -6.52 14.15 -2.03
N GLY A 171 -6.07 12.90 -1.96
CA GLY A 171 -6.94 11.74 -1.81
C GLY A 171 -7.70 11.75 -0.48
N GLY A 172 -7.01 12.00 0.63
CA GLY A 172 -7.59 12.02 1.97
C GLY A 172 -8.62 13.14 2.15
N CYS A 173 -8.29 14.39 1.81
CA CYS A 173 -9.22 15.51 2.03
C CYS A 173 -10.49 15.39 1.18
N SER A 174 -10.42 14.72 0.01
CA SER A 174 -11.59 14.47 -0.84
C SER A 174 -12.71 13.67 -0.13
N VAL A 175 -12.37 12.86 0.89
CA VAL A 175 -13.31 12.09 1.72
C VAL A 175 -14.00 12.98 2.76
N PHE A 176 -13.34 14.05 3.20
CA PHE A 176 -13.85 14.97 4.22
C PHE A 176 -14.72 16.08 3.66
N PHE A 177 -14.64 16.38 2.37
CA PHE A 177 -15.42 17.43 1.72
C PHE A 177 -16.74 16.92 1.11
N LYS A 178 -17.63 17.86 0.78
CA LYS A 178 -18.87 17.60 0.06
C LYS A 178 -18.61 17.46 -1.44
N GLY A 179 -18.78 16.26 -1.96
CA GLY A 179 -18.84 15.98 -3.41
C GLY A 179 -19.59 14.69 -3.70
N ASN A 180 -19.88 14.47 -4.98
CA ASN A 180 -20.12 13.14 -5.54
C ASN A 180 -18.80 12.52 -6.06
N THR A 181 -18.81 11.24 -6.44
CA THR A 181 -17.59 10.53 -6.89
C THR A 181 -16.89 11.22 -8.07
N GLU A 182 -17.63 11.75 -9.04
CA GLU A 182 -17.06 12.44 -10.20
C GLU A 182 -16.40 13.77 -9.79
N GLU A 183 -17.06 14.52 -8.90
CA GLU A 183 -16.56 15.77 -8.32
C GLU A 183 -15.26 15.55 -7.52
N CYS A 184 -15.20 14.50 -6.70
CA CYS A 184 -14.01 14.16 -5.91
C CYS A 184 -12.86 13.67 -6.81
N VAL A 185 -13.11 12.78 -7.77
CA VAL A 185 -12.06 12.27 -8.68
C VAL A 185 -11.45 13.40 -9.50
N LYS A 186 -12.28 14.31 -10.06
CA LYS A 186 -11.80 15.50 -10.78
C LYS A 186 -10.91 16.38 -9.90
N ALA A 187 -11.38 16.73 -8.70
CA ALA A 187 -10.62 17.60 -7.80
C ALA A 187 -9.30 16.97 -7.32
N VAL A 188 -9.23 15.64 -7.19
CA VAL A 188 -7.97 14.92 -6.92
C VAL A 188 -7.06 14.93 -8.15
N PHE A 189 -7.61 14.67 -9.35
CA PHE A 189 -6.88 14.71 -10.62
C PHE A 189 -6.21 16.08 -10.83
N ASP A 190 -6.95 17.18 -10.63
CA ASP A 190 -6.47 18.58 -10.79
C ASP A 190 -5.34 18.97 -9.80
N ILE A 191 -5.06 18.14 -8.78
CA ILE A 191 -3.92 18.28 -7.85
C ILE A 191 -2.76 17.35 -8.20
N LEU A 192 -3.06 16.16 -8.72
CA LEU A 192 -2.07 15.17 -9.12
C LEU A 192 -1.43 15.49 -10.47
N ASP A 193 -2.13 16.23 -11.34
CA ASP A 193 -1.59 16.89 -12.53
C ASP A 193 -0.64 18.00 -12.05
N THR A 194 0.67 17.68 -11.98
CA THR A 194 1.68 18.59 -11.45
C THR A 194 2.27 19.45 -12.57
N GLU A 195 3.59 19.68 -12.62
CA GLU A 195 4.18 20.50 -13.68
C GLU A 195 4.91 19.61 -14.70
N PRO A 196 4.55 19.66 -16.00
CA PRO A 196 3.59 20.60 -16.62
C PRO A 196 2.13 20.17 -16.42
N ARG A 197 1.24 21.13 -16.08
CA ARG A 197 -0.22 20.90 -16.04
C ARG A 197 -0.79 20.78 -17.45
N ASP A 198 -0.69 19.59 -18.04
CA ASP A 198 -1.16 19.31 -19.39
C ASP A 198 -2.53 18.60 -19.44
N GLY A 199 -3.13 18.37 -18.27
CA GLY A 199 -4.42 17.70 -18.12
C GLY A 199 -4.33 16.18 -18.20
N LYS A 200 -3.13 15.60 -18.02
CA LYS A 200 -2.86 14.17 -18.10
C LYS A 200 -1.90 13.74 -16.99
N LEU A 201 -2.19 12.63 -16.31
CA LEU A 201 -1.29 12.07 -15.31
C LEU A 201 -0.22 11.19 -15.96
N SER A 202 1.04 11.51 -15.71
CA SER A 202 2.16 10.64 -16.08
C SER A 202 2.30 9.47 -15.10
N GLN A 203 2.98 8.40 -15.54
CA GLN A 203 3.30 7.26 -14.67
C GLN A 203 4.11 7.67 -13.42
N LYS A 204 4.92 8.73 -13.51
CA LYS A 204 5.72 9.25 -12.39
C LYS A 204 4.84 9.94 -11.33
N GLU A 205 3.83 10.69 -11.75
CA GLU A 205 2.89 11.35 -10.83
C GLU A 205 2.00 10.31 -10.14
N LEU A 206 1.53 9.30 -10.90
CA LEU A 206 0.86 8.15 -10.31
C LEU A 206 1.76 7.43 -9.31
N GLN A 207 3.07 7.26 -9.59
CA GLN A 207 4.00 6.62 -8.67
C GLN A 207 4.11 7.35 -7.33
N GLU A 208 4.28 8.68 -7.34
CA GLU A 208 4.33 9.48 -6.11
C GLU A 208 2.97 9.54 -5.39
N TYR A 209 1.85 9.44 -6.12
CA TYR A 209 0.51 9.29 -5.51
C TYR A 209 0.36 7.94 -4.77
N LEU A 210 0.81 6.83 -5.35
CA LEU A 210 0.66 5.48 -4.77
C LEU A 210 1.59 5.22 -3.56
N LYS A 211 2.76 5.86 -3.56
CA LYS A 211 3.87 5.68 -2.60
C LYS A 211 3.50 5.70 -1.11
N PRO A 212 2.76 6.69 -0.56
CA PRO A 212 2.38 6.70 0.87
C PRO A 212 1.47 5.52 1.23
N PHE A 213 0.44 5.25 0.42
CA PHE A 213 -0.51 4.15 0.65
C PHE A 213 0.18 2.79 0.59
N LEU A 214 1.10 2.59 -0.37
CA LEU A 214 1.90 1.38 -0.46
C LEU A 214 2.81 1.20 0.75
N LYS A 215 3.47 2.27 1.22
CA LYS A 215 4.30 2.21 2.44
C LYS A 215 3.47 1.85 3.68
N ALA A 216 2.25 2.38 3.81
CA ALA A 216 1.31 2.07 4.88
C ALA A 216 0.81 0.61 4.86
N MET A 217 0.75 0.00 3.68
CA MET A 217 0.40 -1.41 3.48
C MET A 217 1.57 -2.38 3.67
N MET A 218 2.72 -1.92 4.19
CA MET A 218 3.92 -2.75 4.36
C MET A 218 4.43 -2.74 5.80
N PRO A 219 4.67 -3.91 6.43
CA PRO A 219 5.33 -3.97 7.74
C PRO A 219 6.78 -3.50 7.62
N GLU A 220 7.34 -3.01 8.73
CA GLU A 220 8.73 -2.48 8.78
C GLU A 220 9.77 -3.51 8.29
N THR A 221 9.55 -4.79 8.59
CA THR A 221 10.38 -5.92 8.13
C THR A 221 10.40 -6.08 6.61
N ALA A 222 9.36 -5.64 5.90
CA ALA A 222 9.22 -5.78 4.46
C ALA A 222 9.66 -4.56 3.65
N GLN A 223 10.03 -3.44 4.29
CA GLN A 223 10.33 -2.16 3.62
C GLN A 223 11.43 -2.26 2.54
N ALA A 224 12.32 -3.26 2.62
CA ALA A 224 13.30 -3.55 1.57
C ALA A 224 12.68 -3.94 0.20
N LEU A 225 11.41 -4.36 0.17
CA LEU A 225 10.65 -4.64 -1.05
C LEU A 225 9.97 -3.38 -1.64
N GLN A 226 9.89 -2.27 -0.89
CA GLN A 226 9.05 -1.12 -1.22
C GLN A 226 9.35 -0.52 -2.60
N PRO A 227 10.61 -0.26 -3.02
CA PRO A 227 10.89 0.35 -4.33
C PRO A 227 10.45 -0.56 -5.50
N MET A 228 10.66 -1.87 -5.35
CA MET A 228 10.33 -2.86 -6.37
C MET A 228 8.81 -3.06 -6.47
N LEU A 229 8.12 -3.17 -5.33
CA LEU A 229 6.66 -3.25 -5.29
C LEU A 229 6.02 -1.97 -5.82
N LEU A 230 6.59 -0.80 -5.54
CA LEU A 230 6.08 0.48 -6.04
C LEU A 230 6.19 0.60 -7.56
N LYS A 231 7.31 0.18 -8.19
CA LYS A 231 7.42 0.12 -9.66
C LYS A 231 6.33 -0.79 -10.26
N VAL A 232 6.24 -2.04 -9.80
CA VAL A 232 5.26 -3.03 -10.31
C VAL A 232 3.81 -2.64 -10.02
N ALA A 233 3.53 -2.00 -8.89
CA ALA A 233 2.20 -1.51 -8.55
C ALA A 233 1.78 -0.35 -9.45
N THR A 234 2.69 0.58 -9.70
CA THR A 234 2.45 1.72 -10.58
C THR A 234 2.20 1.24 -12.00
N GLU A 235 3.06 0.40 -12.57
CA GLU A 235 2.90 -0.17 -13.93
C GLU A 235 1.52 -0.81 -14.14
N LYS A 236 1.10 -1.67 -13.20
CA LYS A 236 -0.18 -2.39 -13.30
C LYS A 236 -1.39 -1.48 -13.16
N ILE A 237 -1.40 -0.60 -12.15
CA ILE A 237 -2.51 0.35 -11.94
C ILE A 237 -2.58 1.34 -13.11
N PHE A 238 -1.43 1.73 -13.67
CA PHE A 238 -1.35 2.57 -14.87
C PHE A 238 -1.95 1.87 -16.09
N GLU A 239 -1.54 0.63 -16.41
CA GLU A 239 -2.10 -0.15 -17.53
C GLU A 239 -3.61 -0.46 -17.34
N GLU A 240 -4.06 -0.59 -16.09
CA GLU A 240 -5.49 -0.76 -15.77
C GLU A 240 -6.30 0.54 -15.95
N MET A 241 -5.70 1.72 -15.74
CA MET A 241 -6.35 3.02 -15.96
C MET A 241 -6.32 3.44 -17.43
N ASP A 242 -5.14 3.46 -18.06
CA ASP A 242 -4.88 3.72 -19.49
C ASP A 242 -5.32 2.52 -20.34
N ASN A 243 -6.63 2.27 -20.32
CA ASN A 243 -7.28 1.16 -21.01
C ASN A 243 -8.16 1.62 -22.18
N THR A 244 -8.32 2.93 -22.40
CA THR A 244 -9.22 3.48 -23.42
C THR A 244 -8.50 3.76 -24.73
N ASP A 245 -7.41 4.53 -24.72
CA ASP A 245 -6.64 4.86 -25.92
C ASP A 245 -5.18 4.41 -25.92
N LYS A 246 -4.61 4.07 -24.75
CA LYS A 246 -3.24 3.51 -24.62
C LYS A 246 -2.16 4.48 -25.03
N ASP A 247 -2.36 5.77 -24.73
CA ASP A 247 -1.44 6.84 -25.12
C ASP A 247 -0.23 7.02 -24.17
N ASN A 248 -0.16 6.22 -23.10
CA ASN A 248 0.85 6.27 -22.02
C ASN A 248 0.74 7.50 -21.12
N THR A 249 -0.45 8.08 -21.04
CA THR A 249 -0.86 9.06 -20.02
C THR A 249 -2.29 8.71 -19.56
N ILE A 250 -2.72 9.20 -18.40
CA ILE A 250 -4.09 8.95 -17.92
C ILE A 250 -4.88 10.26 -17.96
N ASP A 251 -5.98 10.29 -18.73
CA ASP A 251 -6.91 11.43 -18.74
C ASP A 251 -7.96 11.33 -17.62
N VAL A 252 -8.61 12.44 -17.29
CA VAL A 252 -9.60 12.48 -16.21
C VAL A 252 -10.81 11.57 -16.46
N LYS A 253 -11.18 11.30 -17.72
CA LYS A 253 -12.27 10.40 -18.09
C LYS A 253 -11.88 8.95 -17.85
N GLU A 254 -10.62 8.59 -18.07
CA GLU A 254 -10.09 7.26 -17.77
C GLU A 254 -10.05 6.99 -16.27
N MET A 255 -9.55 7.93 -15.47
CA MET A 255 -9.57 7.83 -14.01
C MET A 255 -11.02 7.70 -13.48
N LEU A 256 -11.96 8.44 -14.07
CA LEU A 256 -13.39 8.33 -13.78
C LEU A 256 -13.98 6.97 -14.17
N LYS A 257 -13.68 6.47 -15.37
CA LYS A 257 -14.14 5.16 -15.89
C LYS A 257 -13.60 4.00 -15.04
N TRP A 258 -12.33 4.07 -14.66
CA TRP A 258 -11.68 3.11 -13.77
C TRP A 258 -12.36 3.07 -12.39
N THR A 259 -12.58 4.25 -11.80
CA THR A 259 -13.29 4.40 -10.50
C THR A 259 -14.75 3.95 -10.57
N ALA A 260 -15.47 4.31 -11.64
CA ALA A 260 -16.86 3.92 -11.86
C ALA A 260 -17.04 2.41 -12.08
N SER A 261 -15.97 1.71 -12.47
CA SER A 261 -15.94 0.24 -12.55
C SER A 261 -15.77 -0.44 -11.17
N GLY A 262 -15.70 0.33 -10.08
CA GLY A 262 -15.58 -0.15 -8.71
C GLY A 262 -14.16 -0.20 -8.16
N HIS A 263 -13.14 0.12 -8.97
CA HIS A 263 -11.76 0.16 -8.51
C HIS A 263 -11.49 1.39 -7.64
N ASN A 264 -10.57 1.23 -6.69
CA ASN A 264 -10.02 2.34 -5.91
C ASN A 264 -8.58 2.02 -5.55
N ILE A 265 -7.75 3.06 -5.38
CA ILE A 265 -6.30 2.95 -5.16
C ILE A 265 -5.95 2.00 -4.01
N ILE A 266 -6.70 2.09 -2.90
CA ILE A 266 -6.40 1.34 -1.69
C ILE A 266 -6.64 -0.16 -1.88
N ASP A 267 -7.76 -0.52 -2.50
CA ASP A 267 -8.07 -1.93 -2.78
C ASP A 267 -7.19 -2.50 -3.89
N SER A 268 -6.96 -1.76 -4.98
CA SER A 268 -6.06 -2.19 -6.06
C SER A 268 -4.62 -2.40 -5.58
N LEU A 269 -4.10 -1.52 -4.71
CA LEU A 269 -2.79 -1.72 -4.08
C LEU A 269 -2.79 -2.94 -3.15
N ALA A 270 -3.81 -3.09 -2.31
CA ALA A 270 -3.87 -4.19 -1.35
C ALA A 270 -3.95 -5.56 -2.04
N ASP A 271 -4.82 -5.71 -3.02
CA ASP A 271 -4.99 -6.95 -3.79
C ASP A 271 -3.72 -7.30 -4.58
N LEU A 272 -3.02 -6.29 -5.12
CA LEU A 272 -1.76 -6.46 -5.84
C LEU A 272 -0.61 -6.89 -4.91
N ILE A 273 -0.47 -6.23 -3.76
CA ILE A 273 0.55 -6.58 -2.74
C ILE A 273 0.29 -7.99 -2.22
N ASP A 274 -0.94 -8.30 -1.80
CA ASP A 274 -1.31 -9.62 -1.30
C ASP A 274 -1.04 -10.70 -2.37
N ALA A 275 -1.45 -10.50 -3.62
CA ALA A 275 -1.21 -11.45 -4.70
C ALA A 275 0.29 -11.65 -5.00
N LYS A 276 1.08 -10.58 -5.09
CA LYS A 276 2.52 -10.66 -5.40
C LYS A 276 3.34 -11.24 -4.26
N VAL A 277 3.16 -10.73 -3.04
CA VAL A 277 3.91 -11.18 -1.86
C VAL A 277 3.57 -12.63 -1.52
N TYR A 278 2.29 -13.02 -1.58
CA TYR A 278 1.88 -14.40 -1.32
C TYR A 278 2.44 -15.36 -2.37
N ALA A 279 2.45 -15.00 -3.66
CA ALA A 279 3.03 -15.82 -4.72
C ALA A 279 4.55 -16.05 -4.50
N LEU A 280 5.30 -14.99 -4.20
CA LEU A 280 6.74 -15.07 -3.95
C LEU A 280 7.06 -15.89 -2.68
N TRP A 281 6.29 -15.71 -1.60
CA TRP A 281 6.42 -16.47 -0.37
C TRP A 281 6.13 -17.98 -0.59
N MET A 282 5.03 -18.30 -1.29
CA MET A 282 4.65 -19.67 -1.67
C MET A 282 5.72 -20.37 -2.51
N GLU A 283 6.33 -19.67 -3.46
CA GLU A 283 7.39 -20.23 -4.30
C GLU A 283 8.68 -20.46 -3.48
N ASN A 284 9.05 -19.50 -2.64
CA ASN A 284 10.21 -19.62 -1.75
C ASN A 284 10.08 -20.80 -0.76
N ALA A 285 8.89 -21.01 -0.21
CA ALA A 285 8.60 -22.16 0.64
C ALA A 285 8.77 -23.50 -0.10
N LYS A 286 8.32 -23.59 -1.37
CA LYS A 286 8.52 -24.78 -2.22
C LYS A 286 9.99 -25.03 -2.53
N ASP A 287 10.76 -23.99 -2.83
CA ASP A 287 12.18 -24.14 -3.15
C ASP A 287 13.03 -24.49 -1.93
N ASN A 288 12.70 -23.95 -0.75
CA ASN A 288 13.33 -24.39 0.50
C ASN A 288 12.98 -25.86 0.82
N ALA A 289 11.74 -26.30 0.58
CA ALA A 289 11.35 -27.71 0.71
C ALA A 289 12.03 -28.65 -0.32
N ARG A 290 12.39 -28.15 -1.50
CA ARG A 290 13.19 -28.86 -2.52
C ARG A 290 14.67 -28.96 -2.10
N ARG A 291 15.27 -27.83 -1.69
CA ARG A 291 16.66 -27.76 -1.19
C ARG A 291 16.86 -28.71 0.00
N ASN A 292 15.94 -28.71 0.96
CA ASN A 292 16.01 -29.58 2.12
C ASN A 292 15.95 -31.07 1.71
N ARG A 293 15.00 -31.46 0.83
CA ARG A 293 14.94 -32.83 0.28
C ARG A 293 16.23 -33.24 -0.44
N ASN A 294 16.82 -32.35 -1.23
CA ASN A 294 18.06 -32.64 -1.96
C ASN A 294 19.27 -32.75 -1.02
N ALA A 295 19.32 -31.95 0.06
CA ALA A 295 20.37 -32.04 1.07
C ALA A 295 20.32 -33.36 1.86
N PHE A 296 19.12 -33.80 2.27
CA PHE A 296 18.94 -35.11 2.91
C PHE A 296 19.22 -36.28 1.95
N GLY A 297 18.83 -36.17 0.67
CA GLY A 297 19.17 -37.16 -0.35
C GLY A 297 20.67 -37.29 -0.60
N ALA A 298 21.40 -36.18 -0.68
CA ALA A 298 22.85 -36.19 -0.85
C ALA A 298 23.59 -36.80 0.36
N ALA A 299 23.10 -36.56 1.58
CA ALA A 299 23.65 -37.17 2.79
C ALA A 299 23.45 -38.70 2.86
N GLN A 300 22.37 -39.23 2.26
CA GLN A 300 22.05 -40.66 2.32
C GLN A 300 22.88 -41.50 1.34
N TYR A 301 23.40 -40.92 0.25
CA TYR A 301 24.30 -41.59 -0.70
C TYR A 301 25.80 -41.31 -0.44
N GLY A 302 26.13 -40.52 0.59
CA GLY A 302 27.51 -40.13 0.91
C GLY A 302 28.29 -41.09 1.83
N ASN A 303 27.65 -42.11 2.41
CA ASN A 303 28.27 -42.96 3.45
C ASN A 303 28.75 -44.35 2.97
N ASP A 304 28.46 -44.78 1.73
CA ASP A 304 28.75 -46.13 1.24
C ASP A 304 30.03 -46.23 0.38
N MET A 305 31.05 -45.40 0.63
CA MET A 305 32.39 -45.55 0.03
C MET A 305 33.54 -45.38 1.03
N ASN A 306 33.55 -46.20 2.09
CA ASN A 306 34.78 -46.54 2.83
C ASN A 306 34.58 -47.86 3.61
N GLY A 307 34.76 -49.00 2.94
CA GLY A 307 34.46 -50.31 3.55
C GLY A 307 34.88 -51.57 2.81
N MET A 308 35.85 -51.52 1.87
CA MET A 308 36.40 -52.72 1.24
C MET A 308 37.72 -53.15 1.89
N ASN A 309 37.62 -53.93 2.98
CA ASN A 309 38.63 -54.91 3.39
C ASN A 309 38.09 -55.80 4.53
N GLY A 310 38.14 -57.13 4.37
CA GLY A 310 37.79 -58.07 5.45
C GLY A 310 36.93 -59.26 5.02
N MET A 311 37.55 -60.29 4.45
CA MET A 311 36.93 -61.61 4.24
C MET A 311 36.83 -62.41 5.56
N ASN A 312 35.93 -63.41 5.54
CA ASN A 312 35.82 -64.61 6.41
C ASN A 312 35.12 -64.50 7.77
N GLY A 313 34.11 -65.36 7.98
CA GLY A 313 33.61 -65.71 9.32
C GLY A 313 32.11 -66.05 9.42
N MET A 314 31.71 -67.28 9.08
CA MET A 314 30.40 -67.88 9.41
C MET A 314 30.62 -69.38 9.74
N PRO A 315 29.68 -70.11 10.39
CA PRO A 315 28.47 -69.68 11.11
C PRO A 315 28.34 -70.31 12.53
N GLY A 316 27.28 -69.96 13.27
CA GLY A 316 26.90 -70.64 14.53
C GLY A 316 25.43 -70.39 14.92
N PRO A 317 24.56 -71.41 15.03
CA PRO A 317 23.14 -71.22 15.30
C PRO A 317 22.74 -71.45 16.77
N ASN A 318 21.76 -70.69 17.27
CA ASN A 318 20.69 -71.15 18.20
C ASN A 318 19.71 -69.99 18.49
N GLY A 319 18.41 -70.31 18.58
CA GLY A 319 17.36 -69.38 19.01
C GLY A 319 17.19 -69.35 20.55
N PRO A 320 16.01 -68.99 21.12
CA PRO A 320 14.71 -68.77 20.47
C PRO A 320 13.99 -67.43 20.81
N TYR A 321 12.84 -67.21 20.17
CA TYR A 321 11.87 -66.15 20.52
C TYR A 321 11.26 -66.35 21.92
N PRO A 322 10.58 -65.33 22.46
CA PRO A 322 9.11 -65.44 22.45
C PRO A 322 8.37 -64.19 21.97
N ASN A 323 7.15 -64.43 21.47
CA ASN A 323 6.13 -63.42 21.18
C ASN A 323 5.76 -62.60 22.43
N ASN A 324 5.28 -61.37 22.23
CA ASN A 324 4.10 -60.93 22.97
C ASN A 324 3.14 -60.13 22.07
N MET A 325 1.85 -60.46 22.14
CA MET A 325 0.76 -59.78 21.44
C MET A 325 0.08 -58.79 22.40
N GLY A 326 -0.55 -57.73 21.88
CA GLY A 326 -1.39 -56.84 22.71
C GLY A 326 -1.95 -55.62 21.98
N PRO A 327 -3.24 -55.62 21.57
CA PRO A 327 -3.87 -54.53 20.84
C PRO A 327 -4.85 -53.67 21.67
N GLY A 328 -5.06 -52.42 21.26
CA GLY A 328 -6.19 -51.55 21.65
C GLY A 328 -6.07 -50.21 20.91
N MET A 329 -6.96 -49.79 20.02
CA MET A 329 -8.43 -49.53 20.07
C MET A 329 -8.84 -48.17 20.66
N ALA A 330 -9.94 -47.63 20.10
CA ALA A 330 -10.68 -46.40 20.42
C ALA A 330 -10.03 -45.07 19.95
N MET A 331 -10.56 -44.36 18.95
CA MET A 331 -11.86 -43.64 18.84
C MET A 331 -11.79 -42.21 19.41
N GLY A 332 -12.13 -41.23 18.57
CA GLY A 332 -12.20 -39.80 18.94
C GLY A 332 -12.60 -38.94 17.74
N ALA A 333 -13.90 -38.80 17.52
CA ALA A 333 -14.48 -37.99 16.44
C ALA A 333 -15.32 -36.83 17.01
N MET A 334 -15.75 -35.92 16.13
CA MET A 334 -16.71 -34.83 16.31
C MET A 334 -16.19 -33.52 16.94
N GLY A 335 -16.64 -32.39 16.36
CA GLY A 335 -16.30 -31.04 16.80
C GLY A 335 -16.71 -29.92 15.83
N SER A 336 -17.89 -30.01 15.21
CA SER A 336 -18.39 -28.94 14.32
C SER A 336 -19.09 -27.81 15.10
N ALA A 337 -18.72 -26.57 14.80
CA ALA A 337 -19.54 -25.36 14.95
C ALA A 337 -19.14 -24.41 13.81
N ALA A 338 -19.98 -23.90 12.90
CA ALA A 338 -21.39 -23.49 12.92
C ALA A 338 -21.66 -22.11 13.56
N SER A 339 -22.19 -21.22 12.71
CA SER A 339 -23.02 -20.03 13.00
C SER A 339 -22.38 -18.63 13.01
N MET A 340 -23.22 -17.68 12.58
CA MET A 340 -23.14 -16.22 12.59
C MET A 340 -22.26 -15.56 11.51
N GLY A 341 -22.76 -14.64 10.66
CA GLY A 341 -24.12 -14.12 10.51
C GLY A 341 -24.12 -12.68 9.98
N SER A 342 -24.64 -12.45 8.77
CA SER A 342 -24.88 -11.10 8.22
C SER A 342 -26.00 -10.37 9.00
N PRO A 343 -26.13 -9.03 8.91
CA PRO A 343 -26.70 -8.36 7.72
C PRO A 343 -26.00 -6.99 7.44
N MET A 344 -26.46 -6.02 6.63
CA MET A 344 -27.67 -5.81 5.80
C MET A 344 -27.28 -5.28 4.40
N HIS A 345 -28.23 -5.32 3.46
CA HIS A 345 -28.26 -4.54 2.22
C HIS A 345 -28.88 -3.15 2.49
N ASN A 346 -28.67 -2.16 1.62
CA ASN A 346 -29.82 -1.42 1.09
C ASN A 346 -29.57 -0.81 -0.28
N ASN A 347 -30.45 -1.18 -1.22
CA ASN A 347 -30.50 -0.73 -2.60
C ASN A 347 -31.90 -0.12 -2.80
N MET A 348 -31.98 1.13 -3.25
CA MET A 348 -33.24 1.76 -3.64
C MET A 348 -33.06 2.67 -4.84
N GLY A 349 -33.56 2.21 -5.98
CA GLY A 349 -34.08 3.08 -7.03
C GLY A 349 -35.52 2.68 -7.31
N ASN A 350 -36.43 3.65 -7.41
CA ASN A 350 -37.65 3.50 -8.19
C ASN A 350 -38.20 4.86 -8.65
N SER A 351 -38.91 4.84 -9.79
CA SER A 351 -39.34 6.01 -10.56
C SER A 351 -40.54 6.76 -9.96
N PRO A 352 -40.76 8.04 -10.32
CA PRO A 352 -41.98 8.77 -9.99
C PRO A 352 -43.12 8.46 -10.98
N GLY A 353 -44.28 8.09 -10.46
CA GLY A 353 -45.56 8.14 -11.16
C GLY A 353 -46.40 9.30 -10.63
N GLY A 354 -46.97 10.13 -11.52
CA GLY A 354 -47.73 11.31 -11.13
C GLY A 354 -49.22 11.05 -10.91
N TYR A 355 -49.87 11.95 -10.17
CA TYR A 355 -51.28 12.28 -10.26
C TYR A 355 -51.44 13.79 -10.00
N GLY A 356 -52.37 14.43 -10.68
CA GLY A 356 -52.68 15.85 -10.46
C GLY A 356 -54.02 16.05 -9.75
N GLN A 357 -54.13 17.18 -9.05
CA GLN A 357 -55.26 18.10 -9.05
C GLN A 357 -54.76 19.51 -8.74
#